data_AF-A0A395NXA2-F1
#
_entry.id   AF-A0A395NXA2-F1
#
_cell.length_a   1.000
_cell.length_b   1.000
_cell.length_c   1.000
_cell.angle_alpha   90.00
_cell.angle_beta   90.00
_cell.angle_gamma   90.00
#
_symmetry.space_group_name_H-M   'P 1'
#
loop_
_entity.id
_entity.type
_entity.pdbx_description
1 polymer ?
#
loop_
_entity_poly.entity_id
_entity_poly.type
_entity_poly.pdbx_seq_one_letter_code
_entity_poly.pdbx_strand_id
1 'polypeptide(L)'
;MFAGFERIPGIRPGQLSHNIEQHHLFSNGLKYLKIYAMSTAVVKYNGTKVRELIDSFATCMREHLVEEIDTLWSLDCCEKG
;
A
#
# COMPACT_ATOMS: atom_id res chain seq x y z
N MET A 1 -4.15 9.03 4.05
CA MET A 1 -3.95 9.35 2.62
C MET A 1 -5.29 9.48 1.91
N PHE A 2 -6.12 8.43 1.89
CA PHE A 2 -7.31 8.37 1.03
C PHE A 2 -8.50 9.28 1.38
N ALA A 3 -8.78 9.54 2.67
CA ALA A 3 -9.89 10.42 3.07
C ALA A 3 -9.75 11.88 2.59
N GLY A 4 -8.55 12.30 2.15
CA GLY A 4 -8.34 13.62 1.53
C GLY A 4 -8.85 13.68 0.09
N PHE A 5 -8.76 12.57 -0.65
CA PHE A 5 -9.11 12.50 -2.06
C PHE A 5 -10.63 12.44 -2.27
N GLU A 6 -11.40 11.79 -1.40
CA GLU A 6 -12.88 11.75 -1.53
C GLU A 6 -13.56 13.14 -1.50
N ARG A 7 -12.83 14.19 -1.10
CA ARG A 7 -13.31 15.57 -1.12
C ARG A 7 -12.96 16.33 -2.40
N ILE A 8 -12.23 15.72 -3.33
CA ILE A 8 -11.85 16.36 -4.60
C ILE A 8 -13.06 16.30 -5.55
N PRO A 9 -13.48 17.45 -6.13
CA PRO A 9 -14.52 17.47 -7.15
C PRO A 9 -14.20 16.51 -8.30
N GLY A 10 -15.18 15.71 -8.71
CA GLY A 10 -15.01 14.69 -9.77
C GLY A 10 -14.73 13.28 -9.26
N ILE A 11 -14.33 13.12 -8.00
CA ILE A 11 -14.15 11.79 -7.37
C ILE A 11 -15.49 11.28 -6.85
N ARG A 12 -15.90 10.09 -7.30
CA ARG A 12 -17.14 9.47 -6.84
C ARG A 12 -16.94 8.84 -5.46
N PRO A 13 -17.97 8.87 -4.58
CA PRO A 13 -17.91 8.15 -3.31
C PRO A 13 -17.56 6.68 -3.52
N GLY A 14 -16.59 6.18 -2.76
CA GLY A 14 -16.13 4.78 -2.85
C GLY A 14 -15.22 4.45 -4.04
N GLN A 15 -14.91 5.40 -4.93
CA GLN A 15 -14.00 5.19 -6.06
C GLN A 15 -12.60 4.73 -5.63
N LEU A 16 -12.19 5.05 -4.40
CA LEU A 16 -10.87 4.70 -3.85
C LEU A 16 -10.93 3.55 -2.84
N SER A 17 -12.11 2.98 -2.57
CA SER A 17 -12.27 1.96 -1.51
C SER A 17 -11.41 0.73 -1.75
N HIS A 18 -11.25 0.33 -3.00
CA HIS A 18 -10.38 -0.80 -3.38
C HIS A 18 -8.90 -0.51 -3.09
N ASN A 19 -8.39 0.67 -3.47
CA ASN A 19 -7.01 1.06 -3.17
C ASN A 19 -6.76 1.17 -1.66
N ILE A 20 -7.76 1.62 -0.88
CA ILE A 20 -7.69 1.66 0.59
C ILE A 20 -7.55 0.25 1.18
N GLU A 21 -8.38 -0.69 0.73
CA GLU A 21 -8.36 -2.05 1.22
C GLU A 21 -7.02 -2.72 0.93
N GLN A 22 -6.54 -2.63 -0.31
CA GLN A 22 -5.21 -3.12 -0.69
C GLN A 22 -4.08 -2.48 0.13
N HIS A 23 -4.18 -1.16 0.40
CA HIS A 23 -3.20 -0.47 1.22
C HIS A 23 -3.10 -1.06 2.63
N HIS A 24 -4.23 -1.41 3.24
CA HIS A 24 -4.26 -2.06 4.55
C HIS A 24 -3.66 -3.48 4.52
N LEU A 25 -3.89 -4.23 3.44
CA LEU A 25 -3.39 -5.59 3.29
C LEU A 25 -1.86 -5.66 3.33
N PHE A 26 -1.14 -4.78 2.61
CA PHE A 26 0.34 -4.81 2.65
C PHE A 26 0.96 -4.01 3.80
N SER A 27 0.26 -3.01 4.35
CA SER A 27 0.78 -2.14 5.42
C SER A 27 1.19 -2.91 6.67
N ASN A 28 0.47 -3.99 7.01
CA ASN A 28 0.82 -4.84 8.14
C ASN A 28 2.16 -5.58 7.91
N GLY A 29 2.39 -6.07 6.69
CA GLY A 29 3.67 -6.70 6.34
C GLY A 29 4.86 -5.76 6.45
N LEU A 30 4.70 -4.51 5.96
CA LEU A 30 5.71 -3.46 6.13
C LEU A 30 5.98 -3.17 7.62
N LYS A 31 4.93 -3.11 8.45
CA LYS A 31 5.06 -2.91 9.90
C LYS A 31 5.85 -4.06 10.54
N TYR A 32 5.58 -5.31 10.19
CA TYR A 32 6.30 -6.46 10.73
C TYR A 32 7.77 -6.49 10.28
N LEU A 33 8.04 -6.17 9.01
CA LEU A 33 9.40 -6.04 8.52
C LEU A 33 10.17 -4.95 9.27
N LYS A 34 9.55 -3.79 9.50
CA LYS A 34 10.13 -2.69 10.28
C LYS A 34 10.42 -3.12 11.72
N ILE A 35 9.47 -3.77 12.39
CA ILE A 35 9.67 -4.28 13.76
C ILE A 35 10.83 -5.26 13.80
N TYR A 36 10.91 -6.19 12.85
CA TYR A 36 12.01 -7.14 12.77
C TYR A 36 13.35 -6.41 12.59
N ALA A 37 13.44 -5.45 11.68
CA ALA A 37 14.67 -4.69 11.44
C ALA A 37 15.12 -3.86 12.66
N MET A 38 14.17 -3.31 13.43
CA MET A 38 14.48 -2.43 14.56
C MET A 38 14.71 -3.16 15.88
N SER A 39 14.11 -4.34 16.06
CA SER A 39 14.08 -5.03 17.36
C SER A 39 14.88 -6.33 17.38
N THR A 40 15.37 -6.81 16.24
CA THR A 40 16.18 -8.04 16.18
C THR A 40 17.61 -7.76 16.58
N ALA A 41 18.06 -8.36 17.68
CA ALA A 41 19.47 -8.37 18.04
C ALA A 41 20.32 -9.00 16.94
N VAL A 42 21.55 -8.53 16.73
CA VAL A 42 22.44 -8.99 15.65
C VAL A 42 22.58 -10.52 15.62
N VAL A 43 22.74 -11.15 16.79
CA VAL A 43 22.86 -12.61 16.92
C VAL A 43 21.59 -13.41 16.59
N LYS A 44 20.45 -12.74 16.45
CA LYS A 44 19.15 -13.31 16.07
C LYS A 44 18.73 -12.95 14.64
N TYR A 45 19.56 -12.20 13.92
CA TYR A 45 19.30 -11.88 12.52
C TYR A 45 19.26 -13.15 11.67
N ASN A 46 18.28 -13.21 10.77
CA ASN A 46 18.07 -14.32 9.86
C ASN A 46 17.56 -13.76 8.52
N GLY A 47 18.39 -13.84 7.47
CA GLY A 47 18.03 -13.37 6.14
C GLY A 47 16.84 -14.12 5.53
N THR A 48 16.67 -15.41 5.83
CA THR A 48 15.48 -16.18 5.41
C THR A 48 14.21 -15.57 6.00
N LYS A 49 14.26 -15.13 7.26
CA LYS A 49 13.11 -14.49 7.90
C LYS A 49 12.76 -13.15 7.26
N VAL A 50 13.77 -12.37 6.86
CA VAL A 50 13.57 -11.12 6.12
C VAL A 50 12.86 -11.39 4.80
N ARG A 51 13.30 -12.41 4.05
CA ARG A 51 12.66 -12.80 2.79
C ARG A 51 11.21 -13.23 3.00
N GLU A 52 10.92 -14.09 3.99
CA GLU A 52 9.54 -14.48 4.33
C GLU A 52 8.65 -13.28 4.67
N LEU A 53 9.18 -12.31 5.42
CA LEU A 53 8.45 -11.09 5.75
C LEU A 53 8.14 -10.27 4.49
N ILE A 54 9.10 -10.14 3.57
CA ILE A 54 8.88 -9.46 2.28
C ILE A 54 7.85 -10.21 1.44
N ASP A 55 8.01 -11.52 1.27
CA ASP A 55 7.12 -12.36 0.46
C ASP A 55 5.67 -12.29 0.97
N SER A 56 5.46 -12.10 2.27
CA SER A 56 4.13 -11.99 2.88
C SER A 56 3.30 -10.77 2.41
N PHE A 57 3.94 -9.73 1.87
CA PHE A 57 3.22 -8.52 1.40
C PHE A 57 3.61 -8.05 0.01
N ALA A 58 4.71 -8.55 -0.57
CA ALA A 58 5.25 -8.04 -1.83
C ALA A 58 4.28 -8.15 -3.01
N THR A 59 3.50 -9.24 -3.10
CA THR A 59 2.50 -9.41 -4.17
C THR A 59 1.41 -8.35 -4.06
N CYS A 60 0.76 -8.24 -2.90
CA CYS A 60 -0.31 -7.26 -2.68
C CYS A 60 0.19 -5.81 -2.83
N MET A 61 1.40 -5.51 -2.36
CA MET A 61 2.02 -4.20 -2.57
C MET A 61 2.21 -3.90 -4.07
N ARG A 62 2.65 -4.88 -4.85
CA ARG A 62 2.84 -4.70 -6.30
C ARG A 62 1.51 -4.49 -7.02
N GLU A 63 0.49 -5.29 -6.70
CA GLU A 63 -0.85 -5.15 -7.24
C GLU A 63 -1.43 -3.76 -6.93
N HIS A 64 -1.35 -3.33 -5.66
CA HIS A 64 -1.77 -1.99 -5.26
C HIS A 64 -1.11 -0.90 -6.08
N LEU A 65 0.22 -0.94 -6.23
CA LEU A 65 0.96 0.10 -6.95
C LEU A 65 0.63 0.13 -8.44
N VAL A 66 0.33 -1.01 -9.06
CA VAL A 66 -0.08 -1.08 -10.46
C VAL A 66 -1.48 -0.50 -10.64
N GLU A 67 -2.44 -0.92 -9.81
CA GLU A 67 -3.83 -0.51 -9.93
C GLU A 67 -4.06 0.94 -9.48
N GLU A 68 -3.23 1.46 -8.57
CA GLU A 68 -3.26 2.86 -8.16
C GLU A 68 -2.92 3.82 -9.32
N ILE A 69 -2.15 3.39 -10.33
CA ILE A 69 -1.86 4.22 -11.51
C ILE A 69 -3.15 4.57 -12.25
N ASP A 70 -3.97 3.57 -12.57
CA ASP A 70 -5.23 3.80 -13.31
C ASP A 70 -6.21 4.63 -12.47
N THR A 71 -6.28 4.36 -11.16
CA THR A 71 -7.07 5.16 -10.24
C THR A 71 -6.63 6.63 -10.27
N LEU A 72 -5.33 6.92 -10.10
CA LEU A 72 -4.81 8.29 -10.08
C LEU A 72 -4.97 8.98 -11.45
N TRP A 73 -4.77 8.26 -12.55
CA TRP A 73 -4.97 8.77 -13.90
C TRP A 73 -6.42 9.16 -14.16
N SER A 74 -7.38 8.40 -13.61
CA SER A 74 -8.80 8.73 -13.70
C SER A 74 -9.16 10.05 -13.01
N LEU A 75 -8.35 10.49 -12.03
CA LEU A 75 -8.56 11.75 -11.30
C LEU A 75 -8.08 12.96 -12.11
N ASP A 76 -6.96 12.82 -12.85
CA ASP A 76 -6.41 13.90 -13.70
C ASP A 76 -7.36 14.27 -14.84
N CYS A 77 -8.09 13.29 -15.36
CA CYS A 77 -9.12 13.52 -16.39
C CYS A 77 -10.36 14.27 -15.86
N CYS A 78 -10.53 14.41 -14.54
CA CYS A 78 -11.62 15.20 -13.95
C CYS A 78 -11.34 16.71 -13.91
N GLU A 79 -10.11 17.18 -14.17
CA GLU A 79 -9.79 18.61 -14.25
C GLU A 79 -10.19 19.27 -15.58
N LYS A 80 -10.71 18.51 -16.55
CA LYS A 80 -11.25 19.07 -17.81
C LYS A 80 -12.77 19.23 -17.75
N GLY A 81 -13.24 20.15 -16.93
CA GLY A 81 -14.64 20.58 -16.83
C GLY A 81 -14.75 22.03 -16.43
#